data_AF-A0A9P5HEY6-F1
#
_entry.id   AF-A0A9P5HEY6-F1
#
_cell.length_a   1.000
_cell.length_b   1.000
_cell.length_c   1.000
_cell.angle_alpha   90.00
_cell.angle_beta   90.00
_cell.angle_gamma   90.00
#
_symmetry.space_group_name_H-M   'P 1'
#
loop_
_entity.id
_entity.type
_entity.pdbx_description
1 polymer ?
#
loop_
_entity_poly.entity_id
_entity_poly.type
_entity_poly.pdbx_seq_one_letter_code
_entity_poly.pdbx_strand_id
1 'polypeptide(L)'
;MDFAKRWRRCELQIDIHHHYGSKVYDSGSPVIGDLILCPTKDIRSAGVQITLKGESKVQLENLTAGATTTHHFLELDMPIPESSYPEAGTFLAGTTYIIPFHYVIPHELPSIACSHNVDSTVVKEHHQHLPPSMGNWEKDDMAPIFTRVVYSIKATIFHKPYAGQPYSTYTDACRIINVIPPSPEQPPLSIYKSSKRYALTKTKQIRKGLLSGSLGHVTAVAAQAQPLHLFPDGRGDAQSSVPISLTFKPAALDVIPPQVTKLSAKIRAYTWYQPSQASGLPDLGVA
;
A
#
# COMPACT_ATOMS: atom_id res chain seq x y z
N MET A 1 23.03 30.17 -18.91
CA MET A 1 23.89 29.22 -18.19
C MET A 1 23.32 27.83 -18.45
N ASP A 2 24.05 27.05 -19.24
CA ASP A 2 23.64 25.77 -19.81
C ASP A 2 23.27 24.72 -18.76
N PHE A 3 22.03 24.24 -18.81
CA PHE A 3 21.62 23.00 -18.17
C PHE A 3 21.91 21.82 -19.10
N ALA A 4 23.18 21.58 -19.40
CA ALA A 4 23.61 20.31 -19.97
C ALA A 4 23.45 19.23 -18.90
N LYS A 5 22.24 18.65 -18.80
CA LYS A 5 21.95 17.45 -17.99
C LYS A 5 22.91 16.35 -18.45
N ARG A 6 23.88 16.05 -17.60
CA ARG A 6 24.87 14.98 -17.77
C ARG A 6 24.12 13.64 -17.84
N TRP A 7 23.76 13.20 -19.04
CA TRP A 7 23.23 11.86 -19.28
C TRP A 7 24.31 10.86 -18.84
N ARG A 8 24.11 10.24 -17.67
CA ARG A 8 24.79 8.96 -17.40
C ARG A 8 24.34 8.01 -18.50
N ARG A 9 25.26 7.18 -19.02
CA ARG A 9 24.96 6.09 -19.96
C ARG A 9 23.87 5.18 -19.36
N CYS A 10 22.60 5.50 -19.58
CA CYS A 10 21.46 4.68 -19.20
C CYS A 10 21.03 3.93 -20.44
N GLU A 11 21.18 2.60 -20.43
CA GLU A 11 20.76 1.76 -21.55
C GLU A 11 19.23 1.71 -21.65
N LEU A 12 18.53 1.72 -20.51
CA LEU A 12 17.08 1.74 -20.45
C LEU A 12 16.59 2.55 -19.25
N GLN A 13 15.67 3.48 -19.46
CA GLN A 13 15.13 4.34 -18.42
C GLN A 13 13.63 4.55 -18.60
N ILE A 14 12.88 4.54 -17.51
CA ILE A 14 11.48 4.96 -17.48
C ILE A 14 11.43 6.39 -16.94
N ASP A 15 10.88 7.30 -17.73
CA ASP A 15 10.58 8.68 -17.31
C ASP A 15 9.07 8.87 -17.23
N ILE A 16 8.56 9.12 -16.02
CA ILE A 16 7.13 9.37 -15.81
C ILE A 16 6.91 10.89 -15.77
N HIS A 17 6.03 11.40 -16.62
CA HIS A 17 5.78 12.83 -16.74
C HIS A 17 5.21 13.39 -15.44
N HIS A 18 5.71 14.56 -15.03
CA HIS A 18 5.28 15.25 -13.80
C HIS A 18 5.32 14.36 -12.54
N HIS A 19 6.21 13.36 -12.50
CA HIS A 19 6.41 12.50 -11.35
C HIS A 19 7.57 13.01 -10.49
N TYR A 20 7.39 12.96 -9.19
CA TYR A 20 8.40 13.20 -8.16
C TYR A 20 8.25 12.13 -7.08
N GLY A 21 9.29 11.90 -6.27
CA GLY A 21 9.40 10.73 -5.37
C GLY A 21 8.16 10.46 -4.52
N SER A 22 7.56 11.52 -3.98
CA SER A 22 6.36 11.42 -3.14
C SER A 22 5.06 11.88 -3.82
N LYS A 23 4.99 11.82 -5.15
CA LYS A 23 3.71 11.97 -5.86
C LYS A 23 2.84 10.75 -5.60
N VAL A 24 1.59 10.97 -5.23
CA VAL A 24 0.58 9.95 -5.01
C VAL A 24 -0.37 9.91 -6.20
N TYR A 25 -0.73 8.69 -6.62
CA TYR A 25 -1.74 8.43 -7.62
C TYR A 25 -2.95 7.80 -6.92
N ASP A 26 -4.13 8.21 -7.35
CA ASP A 26 -5.41 7.65 -6.91
C ASP A 26 -6.05 6.85 -8.07
N SER A 27 -7.11 6.09 -7.81
CA SER A 27 -7.93 5.48 -8.85
C SER A 27 -8.41 6.53 -9.87
N GLY A 28 -8.32 6.19 -11.15
CA GLY A 28 -8.57 7.11 -12.26
C GLY A 28 -7.40 8.04 -12.60
N SER A 29 -6.32 8.07 -11.81
CA SER A 29 -5.16 8.92 -12.10
C SER A 29 -4.42 8.43 -13.34
N PRO A 30 -4.04 9.34 -14.27
CA PRO A 30 -3.21 8.99 -15.41
C PRO A 30 -1.74 8.85 -14.98
N VAL A 31 -1.10 7.78 -15.43
CA VAL A 31 0.35 7.56 -15.36
C VAL A 31 0.87 7.56 -16.79
N ILE A 32 1.37 8.72 -17.21
CA ILE A 32 1.88 8.97 -18.56
C ILE A 32 3.40 9.10 -18.48
N GLY A 33 4.10 8.51 -19.44
CA GLY A 33 5.54 8.63 -19.51
C GLY A 33 6.13 8.02 -20.77
N ASP A 34 7.46 7.99 -20.78
CA ASP A 34 8.26 7.50 -21.89
C ASP A 34 9.27 6.46 -21.40
N LEU A 35 9.40 5.38 -22.17
CA LEU A 35 10.53 4.48 -22.10
C LEU A 35 11.64 5.03 -23.01
N ILE A 36 12.78 5.37 -22.43
CA ILE A 36 13.95 5.89 -23.12
C ILE A 36 15.00 4.77 -23.19
N LEU A 37 15.34 4.36 -24.41
CA LEU A 37 16.32 3.32 -24.69
C LEU A 37 17.50 3.92 -25.46
N CYS A 38 18.70 3.81 -24.90
CA CYS A 38 19.95 4.27 -25.50
C CYS A 38 20.98 3.14 -25.49
N PRO A 39 20.91 2.18 -26.44
CA PRO A 39 21.76 1.01 -26.43
C PRO A 39 23.23 1.39 -26.60
N THR A 40 24.13 0.77 -25.83
CA THR A 40 25.58 0.91 -26.06
C THR A 40 26.11 -0.05 -27.13
N LYS A 41 25.32 -1.06 -27.48
CA LYS A 41 25.55 -2.08 -28.52
C LYS A 41 24.23 -2.37 -29.22
N ASP A 42 24.29 -2.90 -30.44
CA ASP A 42 23.08 -3.27 -31.18
C ASP A 42 22.30 -4.37 -30.44
N ILE A 43 21.01 -4.14 -30.21
CA ILE A 43 20.10 -5.07 -29.55
C ILE A 43 19.10 -5.59 -30.58
N ARG A 44 19.22 -6.86 -30.98
CA ARG A 44 18.17 -7.54 -31.74
C ARG A 44 17.03 -7.84 -30.79
N SER A 45 15.87 -7.24 -31.02
CA SER A 45 14.73 -7.38 -30.11
C SER A 45 13.73 -8.43 -30.61
N ALA A 46 13.22 -9.22 -29.67
CA ALA A 46 12.09 -10.13 -29.84
C ALA A 46 10.76 -9.44 -29.50
N GLY A 47 10.81 -8.39 -28.70
CA GLY A 47 9.68 -7.57 -28.32
C GLY A 47 10.08 -6.59 -27.22
N VAL A 48 9.23 -5.58 -27.04
CA VAL A 48 9.28 -4.68 -25.89
C VAL A 48 7.99 -4.89 -25.12
N GLN A 49 8.08 -4.93 -23.79
CA GLN A 49 6.94 -4.97 -22.90
C GLN A 49 7.07 -3.84 -21.90
N ILE A 50 6.03 -3.04 -21.76
CA ILE A 50 5.87 -2.07 -20.69
C ILE A 50 4.62 -2.50 -19.94
N THR A 51 4.72 -2.63 -18.62
CA THR A 51 3.64 -3.15 -17.78
C THR A 51 3.51 -2.32 -16.51
N LEU A 52 2.28 -1.92 -16.17
CA LEU A 52 1.94 -1.46 -14.82
C LEU A 52 1.65 -2.69 -13.95
N LYS A 53 2.46 -2.90 -12.91
CA LYS A 53 2.34 -4.01 -11.96
C LYS A 53 1.98 -3.54 -10.56
N GLY A 54 1.12 -4.29 -9.90
CA GLY A 54 0.84 -4.21 -8.47
C GLY A 54 1.15 -5.54 -7.79
N GLU A 55 2.04 -5.51 -6.80
CA GLU A 55 2.53 -6.69 -6.09
C GLU A 55 2.39 -6.52 -4.58
N SER A 56 1.93 -7.57 -3.88
CA SER A 56 2.07 -7.69 -2.43
C SER A 56 3.12 -8.73 -2.09
N LYS A 57 3.96 -8.44 -1.08
CA LYS A 57 5.10 -9.27 -0.69
C LYS A 57 5.04 -9.55 0.79
N VAL A 58 5.21 -10.81 1.17
CA VAL A 58 5.30 -11.27 2.56
C VAL A 58 6.54 -12.12 2.71
N GLN A 59 7.41 -11.78 3.67
CA GLN A 59 8.61 -12.53 4.00
C GLN A 59 8.40 -13.33 5.29
N LEU A 60 8.69 -14.64 5.26
CA LEU A 60 8.61 -15.52 6.42
C LEU A 60 9.94 -15.51 7.19
N GLU A 61 9.86 -15.32 8.51
CA GLU A 61 11.01 -15.17 9.41
C GLU A 61 11.74 -16.50 9.71
N ASN A 62 11.12 -17.66 9.44
CA ASN A 62 11.53 -18.95 10.01
C ASN A 62 12.40 -19.87 9.12
N LEU A 63 12.98 -19.39 8.02
CA LEU A 63 13.87 -20.21 7.18
C LEU A 63 15.23 -19.55 7.01
N THR A 64 16.29 -20.36 7.04
CA THR A 64 17.71 -19.99 6.91
C THR A 64 18.04 -19.19 5.65
N ALA A 65 17.10 -19.10 4.71
CA ALA A 65 16.94 -18.01 3.77
C ALA A 65 15.44 -17.66 3.74
N GLY A 66 15.05 -16.49 4.27
CA GLY A 66 13.64 -16.13 4.45
C GLY A 66 12.85 -16.21 3.15
N ALA A 67 11.91 -17.17 3.07
CA ALA A 67 11.06 -17.34 1.90
C ALA A 67 10.18 -16.11 1.73
N THR A 68 10.22 -15.51 0.54
CA THR A 68 9.36 -14.38 0.18
C THR A 68 8.27 -14.87 -0.75
N THR A 69 7.02 -14.68 -0.34
CA THR A 69 5.85 -14.92 -1.18
C THR A 69 5.44 -13.60 -1.83
N THR A 70 5.34 -13.59 -3.15
CA THR A 70 4.88 -12.44 -3.94
C THR A 70 3.57 -12.79 -4.61
N HIS A 71 2.56 -11.94 -4.44
CA HIS A 71 1.28 -12.05 -5.13
C HIS A 71 1.10 -10.84 -6.07
N HIS A 72 0.88 -11.11 -7.36
CA HIS A 72 0.60 -10.09 -8.36
C HIS A 72 -0.90 -9.89 -8.44
N PHE A 73 -1.38 -8.74 -7.98
CA PHE A 73 -2.81 -8.43 -7.96
C PHE A 73 -3.22 -7.51 -9.12
N LEU A 74 -2.27 -6.81 -9.75
CA LEU A 74 -2.51 -5.95 -10.90
C LEU A 74 -1.40 -6.18 -11.93
N GLU A 75 -1.80 -6.40 -13.19
CA GLU A 75 -0.88 -6.48 -14.32
C GLU A 75 -1.59 -5.93 -15.56
N LEU A 76 -1.16 -4.75 -16.03
CA LEU A 76 -1.69 -4.10 -17.23
C LEU A 76 -0.55 -3.91 -18.23
N ASP A 77 -0.62 -4.58 -19.36
CA ASP A 77 0.36 -4.44 -20.44
C ASP A 77 -0.02 -3.30 -21.40
N MET A 78 0.95 -2.45 -21.72
CA MET A 78 0.77 -1.41 -22.74
C MET A 78 0.83 -2.03 -24.15
N PRO A 79 -0.18 -1.85 -25.01
CA PRO A 79 -0.06 -2.20 -26.42
C PRO A 79 0.95 -1.26 -27.10
N ILE A 80 2.06 -1.83 -27.58
CA ILE A 80 3.10 -1.09 -28.30
C ILE A 80 2.87 -1.28 -29.80
N PRO A 81 2.58 -0.21 -30.58
CA PRO A 81 2.34 -0.35 -32.01
C PRO A 81 3.63 -0.73 -32.73
N GLU A 82 3.50 -1.47 -33.84
CA GLU A 82 4.64 -1.92 -34.65
C GLU A 82 5.53 -0.74 -35.12
N SER A 83 4.94 0.44 -35.33
CA SER A 83 5.67 1.66 -35.68
C SER A 83 6.64 2.17 -34.61
N SER A 84 6.52 1.70 -33.37
CA SER A 84 7.47 2.01 -32.28
C SER A 84 8.71 1.10 -32.30
N TYR A 85 8.70 0.05 -33.12
CA TYR A 85 9.83 -0.84 -33.29
C TYR A 85 10.72 -0.36 -34.45
N PRO A 86 12.04 -0.56 -34.35
CA PRO A 86 12.94 -0.30 -35.48
C PRO A 86 12.60 -1.22 -36.64
N GLU A 87 12.63 -0.71 -37.89
CA GLU A 87 12.26 -1.46 -39.11
C GLU A 87 12.99 -2.81 -39.26
N ALA A 88 14.25 -2.87 -38.84
CA ALA A 88 15.08 -4.09 -38.88
C ALA A 88 14.96 -4.98 -37.62
N GLY A 89 14.03 -4.66 -36.70
CA GLY A 89 13.87 -5.33 -35.41
C GLY A 89 15.09 -5.22 -34.48
N THR A 90 16.01 -4.30 -34.78
CA THR A 90 17.27 -4.09 -34.07
C THR A 90 17.39 -2.65 -33.60
N PHE A 91 17.56 -2.46 -32.29
CA PHE A 91 17.87 -1.15 -31.72
C PHE A 91 19.37 -0.89 -31.86
N LEU A 92 19.74 0.16 -32.61
CA LEU A 92 21.13 0.44 -32.96
C LEU A 92 21.87 1.15 -31.83
N ALA A 93 23.14 0.80 -31.67
CA ALA A 93 24.04 1.45 -30.72
C ALA A 93 24.10 2.97 -30.96
N GLY A 94 24.04 3.75 -29.88
CA GLY A 94 24.12 5.21 -29.93
C GLY A 94 22.87 5.91 -30.45
N THR A 95 21.82 5.17 -30.86
CA THR A 95 20.53 5.73 -31.23
C THR A 95 19.59 5.76 -30.02
N THR A 96 18.89 6.88 -29.83
CA THR A 96 17.89 7.00 -28.76
C THR A 96 16.51 6.64 -29.30
N TYR A 97 15.84 5.71 -28.65
CA TYR A 97 14.47 5.30 -28.94
C TYR A 97 13.57 5.73 -27.78
N ILE A 98 12.38 6.24 -28.12
CA ILE A 98 11.39 6.72 -27.15
C ILE A 98 10.07 6.01 -27.44
N ILE A 99 9.56 5.27 -26.46
CA ILE A 99 8.29 4.54 -26.58
C ILE A 99 7.34 5.08 -25.50
N PRO A 100 6.27 5.81 -25.88
CA PRO A 100 5.34 6.38 -24.92
C PRO A 100 4.47 5.29 -24.30
N PHE A 101 4.07 5.49 -23.05
CA PHE A 101 3.06 4.67 -22.38
C PHE A 101 2.06 5.55 -21.64
N HIS A 102 0.84 5.03 -21.52
CA HIS A 102 -0.25 5.69 -20.80
C HIS A 102 -1.10 4.65 -20.08
N TYR A 103 -1.11 4.73 -18.75
CA TYR A 103 -2.00 3.94 -17.90
C TYR A 103 -2.99 4.84 -17.18
N VAL A 104 -4.13 4.27 -16.82
CA VAL A 104 -5.04 4.82 -15.83
C VAL A 104 -5.09 3.83 -14.68
N ILE A 105 -4.84 4.28 -13.45
CA ILE A 105 -4.98 3.42 -12.28
C ILE A 105 -6.45 2.96 -12.22
N PRO A 106 -6.74 1.65 -12.20
CA PRO A 106 -8.13 1.19 -12.18
C PRO A 106 -8.83 1.60 -10.88
N HIS A 107 -10.16 1.54 -10.88
CA HIS A 107 -10.94 1.68 -9.63
C HIS A 107 -11.01 0.36 -8.86
N GLU A 108 -11.09 -0.74 -9.59
CA GLU A 108 -11.23 -2.09 -9.04
C GLU A 108 -10.38 -3.07 -9.84
N LEU A 109 -9.98 -4.14 -9.19
CA LEU A 109 -9.34 -5.29 -9.81
C LEU A 109 -10.39 -6.14 -10.53
N PRO A 110 -10.01 -6.80 -11.64
CA PRO A 110 -10.90 -7.73 -12.32
C PRO A 110 -11.45 -8.80 -11.38
N SER A 111 -12.67 -9.28 -11.65
CA SER A 111 -13.31 -10.30 -10.79
C SER A 111 -12.49 -11.59 -10.63
N ILE A 112 -11.62 -11.90 -11.61
CA ILE A 112 -10.69 -13.03 -11.57
C ILE A 112 -9.56 -12.87 -10.53
N ALA A 113 -9.29 -11.65 -10.06
CA ALA A 113 -8.30 -11.37 -9.02
C ALA A 113 -8.65 -12.04 -7.68
N CYS A 114 -9.94 -12.34 -7.45
CA CYS A 114 -10.42 -13.11 -6.30
C CYS A 114 -11.21 -14.34 -6.77
N SER A 115 -10.48 -15.39 -7.16
CA SER A 115 -11.04 -16.66 -7.63
C SER A 115 -11.12 -17.76 -6.55
N HIS A 116 -10.64 -17.48 -5.33
CA HIS A 116 -10.69 -18.43 -4.21
C HIS A 116 -12.01 -18.35 -3.42
N ASN A 117 -12.24 -19.36 -2.58
CA ASN A 117 -13.40 -19.41 -1.71
C ASN A 117 -13.25 -18.44 -0.53
N VAL A 118 -14.26 -17.60 -0.29
CA VAL A 118 -14.27 -16.59 0.78
C VAL A 118 -15.52 -16.71 1.64
N ASP A 119 -15.44 -16.22 2.87
CA ASP A 119 -16.47 -16.39 3.89
C ASP A 119 -17.75 -15.58 3.60
N SER A 120 -17.65 -14.50 2.81
CA SER A 120 -18.80 -13.67 2.42
C SER A 120 -18.54 -12.85 1.15
N THR A 121 -19.61 -12.29 0.57
CA THR A 121 -19.51 -11.36 -0.57
C THR A 121 -18.73 -10.10 -0.23
N VAL A 122 -18.85 -9.59 1.01
CA VAL A 122 -18.11 -8.42 1.49
C VAL A 122 -16.60 -8.65 1.43
N VAL A 123 -16.14 -9.87 1.76
CA VAL A 123 -14.72 -10.22 1.62
C VAL A 123 -14.30 -10.20 0.15
N LYS A 124 -15.14 -10.75 -0.74
CA LYS A 124 -14.88 -10.76 -2.19
C LYS A 124 -14.77 -9.34 -2.75
N GLU A 125 -15.70 -8.47 -2.40
CA GLU A 125 -15.69 -7.05 -2.76
C GLU A 125 -14.43 -6.37 -2.21
N HIS A 126 -14.04 -6.68 -0.97
CA HIS A 126 -12.82 -6.11 -0.40
C HIS A 126 -11.55 -6.54 -1.16
N HIS A 127 -11.46 -7.79 -1.60
CA HIS A 127 -10.34 -8.28 -2.42
C HIS A 127 -10.31 -7.71 -3.84
N GLN A 128 -11.42 -7.14 -4.32
CA GLN A 128 -11.47 -6.45 -5.62
C GLN A 128 -10.98 -5.00 -5.53
N HIS A 129 -10.85 -4.44 -4.33
CA HIS A 129 -10.22 -3.13 -4.20
C HIS A 129 -8.71 -3.22 -4.36
N LEU A 130 -8.13 -2.17 -4.93
CA LEU A 130 -6.70 -1.97 -4.95
C LEU A 130 -6.19 -1.74 -3.52
N PRO A 131 -5.15 -2.45 -3.05
CA PRO A 131 -4.53 -2.14 -1.77
C PRO A 131 -3.67 -0.86 -1.90
N PRO A 132 -3.61 0.01 -0.88
CA PRO A 132 -2.68 1.15 -0.90
C PRO A 132 -1.22 0.69 -0.90
N SER A 133 -0.33 1.48 -1.51
CA SER A 133 1.12 1.32 -1.37
C SER A 133 1.52 1.28 0.10
N MET A 134 2.37 0.34 0.48
CA MET A 134 2.77 0.10 1.88
C MET A 134 4.19 -0.46 1.96
N GLY A 135 4.98 0.00 2.94
CA GLY A 135 6.33 -0.47 3.24
C GLY A 135 7.43 0.09 2.34
N ASN A 136 7.13 1.17 1.61
CA ASN A 136 8.10 1.86 0.76
C ASN A 136 7.79 3.37 0.65
N TRP A 137 7.18 3.93 1.68
CA TRP A 137 6.85 5.36 1.74
C TRP A 137 8.03 6.21 2.23
N GLU A 138 8.09 7.49 1.83
CA GLU A 138 9.14 8.41 2.30
C GLU A 138 9.02 8.74 3.81
N LYS A 139 7.79 8.66 4.35
CA LYS A 139 7.50 8.81 5.78
C LYS A 139 7.23 7.43 6.40
N ASP A 140 7.30 7.34 7.72
CA ASP A 140 6.87 6.13 8.44
C ASP A 140 5.38 5.87 8.20
N ASP A 141 5.08 4.78 7.50
CA ASP A 141 3.73 4.30 7.19
C ASP A 141 3.27 3.20 8.16
N MET A 142 4.02 2.97 9.25
CA MET A 142 3.80 1.93 10.26
C MET A 142 3.75 0.50 9.69
N ALA A 143 4.26 0.28 8.47
CA ALA A 143 4.27 -1.03 7.86
C ALA A 143 5.23 -1.99 8.60
N PRO A 144 4.85 -3.26 8.80
CA PRO A 144 5.78 -4.30 9.23
C PRO A 144 6.94 -4.47 8.26
N ILE A 145 8.14 -4.74 8.77
CA ILE A 145 9.37 -4.89 7.98
C ILE A 145 9.23 -5.96 6.87
N PHE A 146 8.48 -7.02 7.15
CA PHE A 146 8.36 -8.21 6.31
C PHE A 146 7.19 -8.15 5.32
N THR A 147 6.49 -7.03 5.19
CA THR A 147 5.32 -6.92 4.32
C THR A 147 5.34 -5.65 3.50
N ARG A 148 5.02 -5.74 2.20
CA ARG A 148 4.96 -4.57 1.32
C ARG A 148 3.86 -4.69 0.27
N VAL A 149 3.37 -3.55 -0.19
CA VAL A 149 2.51 -3.40 -1.36
C VAL A 149 3.18 -2.38 -2.29
N VAL A 150 3.51 -2.81 -3.51
CA VAL A 150 4.31 -2.03 -4.44
C VAL A 150 3.61 -1.92 -5.78
N TYR A 151 3.51 -0.69 -6.28
CA TYR A 151 3.09 -0.40 -7.65
C TYR A 151 4.30 0.05 -8.45
N SER A 152 4.44 -0.45 -9.68
CA SER A 152 5.57 -0.08 -10.53
C SER A 152 5.25 -0.13 -12.01
N ILE A 153 5.90 0.74 -12.78
CA ILE A 153 6.05 0.58 -14.22
C ILE A 153 7.30 -0.24 -14.45
N LYS A 154 7.16 -1.41 -15.07
CA LYS A 154 8.27 -2.25 -15.50
C LYS A 154 8.36 -2.24 -17.01
N ALA A 155 9.53 -1.99 -17.56
CA ALA A 155 9.82 -2.10 -18.98
C ALA A 155 10.87 -3.19 -19.20
N THR A 156 10.65 -4.07 -20.16
CA THR A 156 11.53 -5.18 -20.51
C THR A 156 11.73 -5.21 -22.02
N ILE A 157 12.98 -5.26 -22.47
CA ILE A 157 13.34 -5.52 -23.86
C ILE A 157 13.81 -6.97 -23.94
N PHE A 158 13.09 -7.80 -24.67
CA PHE A 158 13.47 -9.20 -24.88
C PHE A 158 14.46 -9.28 -26.04
N HIS A 159 15.60 -9.92 -25.85
CA HIS A 159 16.60 -10.06 -26.90
C HIS A 159 16.32 -11.31 -27.75
N LYS A 160 16.47 -11.20 -29.06
CA LYS A 160 16.54 -12.35 -29.97
C LYS A 160 17.90 -13.05 -29.78
N PRO A 161 17.93 -14.36 -29.53
CA PRO A 161 19.18 -15.08 -29.39
C PRO A 161 19.95 -15.09 -30.71
N TYR A 162 21.28 -15.02 -30.63
CA TYR A 162 22.15 -15.40 -31.75
C TYR A 162 22.26 -16.92 -31.83
N ALA A 163 22.43 -17.47 -33.04
CA ALA A 163 22.60 -18.91 -33.23
C ALA A 163 23.76 -19.43 -32.35
N GLY A 164 23.45 -20.34 -31.42
CA GLY A 164 24.41 -20.93 -30.48
C GLY A 164 24.51 -20.28 -29.09
N GLN A 165 23.71 -19.26 -28.76
CA GLN A 165 23.64 -18.70 -27.40
C GLN A 165 22.51 -19.34 -26.55
N PRO A 166 22.71 -19.51 -25.22
CA PRO A 166 21.66 -19.99 -24.32
C PRO A 166 20.52 -18.96 -24.15
N TYR A 167 19.41 -19.43 -23.57
CA TYR A 167 18.09 -18.79 -23.43
C TYR A 167 18.05 -17.28 -23.11
N SER A 168 16.96 -16.65 -23.59
CA SER A 168 16.51 -15.25 -23.49
C SER A 168 17.28 -14.32 -22.55
N THR A 169 18.13 -13.46 -23.11
CA THR A 169 18.61 -12.27 -22.40
C THR A 169 17.58 -11.14 -22.49
N TYR A 170 17.54 -10.28 -21.49
CA TYR A 170 16.68 -9.09 -21.50
C TYR A 170 17.37 -7.94 -20.79
N THR A 171 16.96 -6.72 -21.14
CA THR A 171 17.29 -5.49 -20.41
C THR A 171 16.00 -4.97 -19.81
N ASP A 172 15.98 -4.67 -18.51
CA ASP A 172 14.80 -4.12 -17.85
C ASP A 172 15.08 -2.81 -17.11
N ALA A 173 14.00 -2.06 -16.91
CA ALA A 173 13.94 -0.88 -16.09
C ALA A 173 12.66 -0.95 -15.24
N CYS A 174 12.72 -0.43 -14.02
CA CYS A 174 11.59 -0.41 -13.11
C CYS A 174 11.49 0.95 -12.42
N ARG A 175 10.28 1.50 -12.37
CA ARG A 175 9.98 2.73 -11.67
C ARG A 175 8.79 2.53 -10.73
N ILE A 176 9.05 2.63 -9.43
CA ILE A 176 8.00 2.53 -8.40
C ILE A 176 7.16 3.81 -8.40
N ILE A 177 5.86 3.64 -8.21
CA ILE A 177 4.90 4.72 -7.96
C ILE A 177 4.13 4.45 -6.67
N ASN A 178 3.60 5.53 -6.09
CA ASN A 178 2.82 5.50 -4.87
C ASN A 178 1.34 5.59 -5.22
N VAL A 179 0.55 4.59 -4.84
CA VAL A 179 -0.88 4.55 -5.11
C VAL A 179 -1.64 4.52 -3.78
N ILE A 180 -2.56 5.44 -3.58
CA ILE A 180 -3.51 5.43 -2.46
C ILE A 180 -4.90 5.48 -3.09
N PRO A 181 -5.54 4.32 -3.31
CA PRO A 181 -6.88 4.27 -3.87
C PRO A 181 -7.90 4.75 -2.83
N PRO A 182 -9.08 5.21 -3.26
CA PRO A 182 -10.11 5.68 -2.34
C PRO A 182 -10.80 4.47 -1.74
N SER A 183 -10.95 4.45 -0.42
CA SER A 183 -11.75 3.43 0.26
C SER A 183 -13.14 3.96 0.55
N PRO A 184 -14.20 3.16 0.35
CA PRO A 184 -15.53 3.55 0.77
C PRO A 184 -15.58 3.66 2.29
N GLU A 185 -16.36 4.62 2.80
CA GLU A 185 -16.62 4.73 4.23
C GLU A 185 -17.29 3.45 4.73
N GLN A 186 -16.69 2.83 5.74
CA GLN A 186 -17.23 1.62 6.34
C GLN A 186 -18.27 1.97 7.42
N PRO A 187 -19.30 1.13 7.61
CA PRO A 187 -20.26 1.33 8.68
C PRO A 187 -19.56 1.26 10.06
N PRO A 188 -20.14 1.90 11.10
CA PRO A 188 -19.63 1.78 12.47
C PRO A 188 -19.46 0.33 12.90
N LEU A 189 -18.40 0.05 13.65
CA LEU A 189 -18.06 -1.28 14.12
C LEU A 189 -19.14 -1.82 15.08
N SER A 190 -19.46 -3.10 14.97
CA SER A 190 -20.29 -3.77 15.97
C SER A 190 -19.45 -4.11 17.21
N ILE A 191 -19.36 -3.18 18.17
CA ILE A 191 -18.57 -3.33 19.40
C ILE A 191 -19.43 -3.96 20.50
N TYR A 192 -19.12 -5.20 20.88
CA TYR A 192 -19.80 -5.93 21.94
C TYR A 192 -18.96 -5.94 23.23
N LYS A 193 -19.58 -6.29 24.37
CA LYS A 193 -18.85 -6.48 25.63
C LYS A 193 -17.78 -7.57 25.57
N SER A 194 -17.95 -8.55 24.68
CA SER A 194 -16.99 -9.63 24.42
C SER A 194 -15.87 -9.23 23.46
N SER A 195 -15.94 -8.06 22.81
CA SER A 195 -14.90 -7.59 21.90
C SER A 195 -13.59 -7.40 22.65
N LYS A 196 -12.54 -8.11 22.23
CA LYS A 196 -11.23 -8.08 22.90
C LYS A 196 -10.44 -6.80 22.64
N ARG A 197 -10.62 -6.18 21.47
CA ARG A 197 -9.82 -5.05 20.99
C ARG A 197 -10.45 -3.68 21.24
N TYR A 198 -11.78 -3.61 21.25
CA TYR A 198 -12.51 -2.35 21.33
C TYR A 198 -13.45 -2.33 22.53
N ALA A 199 -13.54 -1.20 23.22
CA ALA A 199 -14.51 -0.96 24.28
C ALA A 199 -14.92 0.52 24.27
N LEU A 200 -16.22 0.78 24.12
CA LEU A 200 -16.78 2.13 24.23
C LEU A 200 -17.01 2.56 25.67
N THR A 201 -17.10 1.60 26.58
CA THR A 201 -17.28 1.86 28.01
C THR A 201 -16.29 1.04 28.83
N LYS A 202 -15.62 1.68 29.79
CA LYS A 202 -14.74 0.98 30.74
C LYS A 202 -14.80 1.61 32.11
N THR A 203 -14.99 0.77 33.13
CA THR A 203 -15.04 1.19 34.54
C THR A 203 -13.79 0.69 35.26
N LYS A 204 -13.16 1.56 36.05
CA LYS A 204 -12.01 1.23 36.89
C LYS A 204 -12.22 1.71 38.31
N GLN A 205 -11.88 0.87 39.28
CA GLN A 205 -11.85 1.23 40.68
C GLN A 205 -10.67 2.16 40.98
N ILE A 206 -10.92 3.23 41.73
CA ILE A 206 -9.90 4.18 42.19
C ILE A 206 -9.56 3.92 43.65
N ARG A 207 -8.28 3.98 43.98
CA ARG A 207 -7.72 3.83 45.33
C ARG A 207 -6.61 4.86 45.52
N LYS A 208 -6.36 5.28 46.76
CA LYS A 208 -5.28 6.23 47.11
C LYS A 208 -3.89 5.58 47.03
N GLY A 209 -3.81 4.27 47.28
CA GLY A 209 -2.62 3.42 47.17
C GLY A 209 -3.01 1.94 47.05
N LEU A 210 -2.03 1.06 46.82
CA LEU A 210 -2.28 -0.39 46.61
C LEU A 210 -3.03 -1.06 47.77
N LEU A 211 -2.76 -0.63 49.00
CA LEU A 211 -3.35 -1.19 50.23
C LEU A 211 -4.55 -0.38 50.77
N SER A 212 -4.88 0.77 50.16
CA SER A 212 -5.99 1.59 50.63
C SER A 212 -7.34 1.05 50.15
N GLY A 213 -8.40 1.36 50.90
CA GLY A 213 -9.77 1.13 50.48
C GLY A 213 -10.16 1.82 49.16
N SER A 214 -11.30 1.40 48.62
CA SER A 214 -11.89 2.00 47.43
C SER A 214 -12.30 3.45 47.68
N LEU A 215 -11.90 4.37 46.80
CA LEU A 215 -12.45 5.72 46.77
C LEU A 215 -13.74 5.79 45.92
N GLY A 216 -13.90 4.84 44.99
CA GLY A 216 -15.04 4.81 44.08
C GLY A 216 -14.64 4.20 42.75
N HIS A 217 -15.45 4.46 41.73
CA HIS A 217 -15.24 3.98 40.38
C HIS A 217 -15.27 5.15 39.39
N VAL A 218 -14.35 5.17 38.44
CA VAL A 218 -14.42 6.05 37.27
C VAL A 218 -14.87 5.21 36.08
N THR A 219 -15.91 5.66 35.41
CA THR A 219 -16.38 5.09 34.14
C THR A 219 -16.06 6.05 33.02
N ALA A 220 -15.33 5.58 32.02
CA ALA A 220 -15.15 6.29 30.76
C ALA A 220 -16.16 5.76 29.75
N VAL A 221 -16.86 6.65 29.05
CA VAL A 221 -17.78 6.35 27.95
C VAL A 221 -17.35 7.18 26.74
N ALA A 222 -17.16 6.53 25.60
CA ALA A 222 -16.82 7.14 24.33
C ALA A 222 -17.86 6.78 23.27
N ALA A 223 -18.03 7.65 22.27
CA ALA A 223 -18.68 7.29 21.03
C ALA A 223 -17.65 6.69 20.05
N GLN A 224 -18.12 5.95 19.04
CA GLN A 224 -17.24 5.60 17.94
C GLN A 224 -16.82 6.88 17.22
N ALA A 225 -15.53 6.96 16.87
CA ALA A 225 -14.97 8.09 16.15
C ALA A 225 -15.62 8.21 14.77
N GLN A 226 -15.73 9.44 14.27
CA GLN A 226 -15.97 9.62 12.85
C GLN A 226 -14.75 9.15 12.04
N PRO A 227 -14.96 8.62 10.83
CA PRO A 227 -13.87 8.24 9.93
C PRO A 227 -12.87 9.39 9.74
N LEU A 228 -11.59 9.02 9.62
CA LEU A 228 -10.55 9.96 9.26
C LEU A 228 -10.43 10.01 7.74
N HIS A 229 -10.78 11.14 7.12
CA HIS A 229 -10.65 11.31 5.68
C HIS A 229 -9.27 11.82 5.33
N LEU A 230 -8.56 11.11 4.45
CA LEU A 230 -7.28 11.57 3.92
C LEU A 230 -7.52 12.48 2.70
N PHE A 231 -6.65 13.46 2.51
CA PHE A 231 -6.61 14.20 1.25
C PHE A 231 -6.10 13.30 0.12
N PRO A 232 -6.51 13.54 -1.14
CA PRO A 232 -6.10 12.69 -2.28
C PRO A 232 -4.59 12.59 -2.48
N ASP A 233 -3.83 13.59 -2.01
CA ASP A 233 -2.37 13.57 -2.08
C ASP A 233 -1.69 12.73 -0.98
N GLY A 234 -2.48 12.14 -0.07
CA GLY A 234 -2.02 11.32 1.06
C GLY A 234 -1.17 12.09 2.08
N ARG A 235 -1.18 13.44 2.06
CA ARG A 235 -0.30 14.26 2.89
C ARG A 235 -0.98 14.99 4.03
N GLY A 236 -2.30 14.96 4.06
CA GLY A 236 -3.08 15.52 5.15
C GLY A 236 -4.38 14.75 5.35
N ASP A 237 -5.06 15.14 6.41
CA ASP A 237 -6.29 14.55 6.87
C ASP A 237 -7.29 15.63 7.31
N ALA A 238 -8.57 15.30 7.21
CA ALA A 238 -9.62 16.06 7.86
C ALA A 238 -9.58 15.79 9.37
N GLN A 239 -9.72 16.83 10.18
CA GLN A 239 -9.71 16.70 11.63
C GLN A 239 -10.83 15.77 12.11
N SER A 240 -10.48 14.72 12.84
CA SER A 240 -11.43 13.85 13.56
C SER A 240 -11.25 13.99 15.08
N SER A 241 -12.33 13.78 15.84
CA SER A 241 -12.32 13.87 17.30
C SER A 241 -13.10 12.72 17.94
N VAL A 242 -12.67 12.31 19.13
CA VAL A 242 -13.33 11.24 19.91
C VAL A 242 -13.75 11.82 21.25
N PRO A 243 -15.05 12.14 21.44
CA PRO A 243 -15.52 12.64 22.72
C PRO A 243 -15.52 11.51 23.76
N ILE A 244 -14.93 11.79 24.93
CA ILE A 244 -14.87 10.85 26.06
C ILE A 244 -15.49 11.53 27.28
N SER A 245 -16.55 10.94 27.82
CA SER A 245 -17.19 11.34 29.06
C SER A 245 -16.64 10.52 30.23
N LEU A 246 -16.26 11.19 31.32
CA LEU A 246 -15.78 10.55 32.54
C LEU A 246 -16.78 10.76 33.68
N THR A 247 -17.28 9.68 34.24
CA THR A 247 -18.23 9.70 35.37
C THR A 247 -17.60 9.06 36.60
N PHE A 248 -17.50 9.82 37.69
CA PHE A 248 -17.04 9.30 38.98
C PHE A 248 -18.23 8.91 39.86
N LYS A 249 -18.25 7.66 40.32
CA LYS A 249 -19.18 7.16 41.34
C LYS A 249 -18.42 6.95 42.65
N PRO A 250 -18.62 7.80 43.67
CA PRO A 250 -17.91 7.67 44.93
C PRO A 250 -18.31 6.40 45.70
N ALA A 251 -17.41 5.91 46.56
CA ALA A 251 -17.68 4.78 47.45
C ALA A 251 -18.48 5.18 48.70
N ALA A 252 -18.40 6.45 49.11
CA ALA A 252 -19.14 7.04 50.24
C ALA A 252 -19.46 8.51 49.93
N LEU A 253 -20.45 9.08 50.63
CA LEU A 253 -20.99 10.42 50.34
C LEU A 253 -19.97 11.56 50.51
N ASP A 254 -18.95 11.36 51.34
CA ASP A 254 -17.89 12.31 51.66
C ASP A 254 -16.70 12.24 50.68
N VAL A 255 -16.68 11.25 49.77
CA VAL A 255 -15.60 11.11 48.80
C VAL A 255 -15.85 11.96 47.57
N ILE A 256 -15.00 12.96 47.36
CA ILE A 256 -15.03 13.83 46.17
C ILE A 256 -14.33 13.19 44.96
N PRO A 257 -14.68 13.58 43.72
CA PRO A 257 -13.96 13.15 42.53
C PRO A 257 -12.46 13.49 42.62
N PRO A 258 -11.56 12.55 42.25
CA PRO A 258 -10.13 12.84 42.23
C PRO A 258 -9.80 13.87 41.14
N GLN A 259 -8.78 14.70 41.39
CA GLN A 259 -8.30 15.63 40.37
C GLN A 259 -7.56 14.88 39.25
N VAL A 260 -7.83 15.28 38.00
CA VAL A 260 -7.15 14.76 36.81
C VAL A 260 -5.81 15.48 36.68
N THR A 261 -4.71 14.78 36.94
CA THR A 261 -3.36 15.36 36.88
C THR A 261 -2.66 15.16 35.53
N LYS A 262 -3.05 14.13 34.78
CA LYS A 262 -2.46 13.79 33.47
C LYS A 262 -3.50 13.14 32.56
N LEU A 263 -3.51 13.59 31.31
CA LEU A 263 -4.22 12.94 30.21
C LEU A 263 -3.18 12.44 29.19
N SER A 264 -3.37 11.22 28.67
CA SER A 264 -2.51 10.65 27.63
C SER A 264 -3.33 9.78 26.70
N ALA A 265 -3.05 9.85 25.40
CA ALA A 265 -3.65 9.00 24.38
C ALA A 265 -2.55 8.18 23.66
N LYS A 266 -2.95 7.02 23.11
CA LYS A 266 -2.08 6.18 22.27
C LYS A 266 -2.88 5.67 21.09
N ILE A 267 -2.39 5.92 19.88
CA ILE A 267 -2.90 5.31 18.64
C ILE A 267 -2.13 4.00 18.42
N ARG A 268 -2.83 2.96 17.96
CA ARG A 268 -2.26 1.65 17.63
C ARG A 268 -2.75 1.22 16.25
N ALA A 269 -1.83 1.01 15.32
CA ALA A 269 -2.11 0.34 14.05
C ALA A 269 -1.84 -1.16 14.20
N TYR A 270 -2.60 -1.98 13.48
CA TYR A 270 -2.45 -3.42 13.42
C TYR A 270 -2.47 -3.86 11.97
N THR A 271 -1.51 -4.68 11.57
CA THR A 271 -1.39 -5.21 10.22
C THR A 271 -1.46 -6.73 10.30
N TRP A 272 -2.35 -7.33 9.53
CA TRP A 272 -2.46 -8.78 9.37
C TRP A 272 -1.92 -9.17 8.01
N TYR A 273 -1.08 -10.19 7.97
CA TYR A 273 -0.49 -10.69 6.74
C TYR A 273 -0.26 -12.19 6.85
N GLN A 274 -0.37 -12.86 5.71
CA GLN A 274 -0.12 -14.29 5.58
C GLN A 274 0.33 -14.57 4.14
N PRO A 275 1.07 -15.66 3.90
CA PRO A 275 1.50 -16.04 2.56
C PRO A 275 0.35 -16.44 1.63
N SER A 276 -0.77 -16.92 2.18
CA SER A 276 -1.95 -17.38 1.44
C SER A 276 -3.06 -16.32 1.38
N GLN A 277 -3.98 -16.46 0.43
CA GLN A 277 -5.15 -15.57 0.36
C GLN A 277 -6.00 -15.71 1.63
N ALA A 278 -6.44 -14.57 2.19
CA ALA A 278 -7.37 -14.57 3.31
C ALA A 278 -8.77 -15.00 2.86
N SER A 279 -9.47 -15.81 3.66
CA SER A 279 -10.88 -16.13 3.42
C SER A 279 -11.84 -15.15 4.09
N GLY A 280 -11.37 -14.39 5.08
CA GLY A 280 -12.17 -13.48 5.91
C GLY A 280 -11.43 -12.21 6.31
N LEU A 281 -12.18 -11.22 6.81
CA LEU A 281 -11.62 -9.97 7.32
C LEU A 281 -11.02 -10.18 8.74
N PRO A 282 -9.90 -9.53 9.08
CA PRO A 282 -9.24 -9.68 10.39
C PRO A 282 -9.85 -8.78 11.50
N ASP A 283 -10.92 -8.08 11.16
CA ASP A 283 -11.54 -6.93 11.84
C ASP A 283 -12.01 -7.21 13.27
N LEU A 284 -12.44 -8.44 13.58
CA LEU A 284 -12.94 -8.80 14.91
C LEU A 284 -11.93 -9.52 15.82
N GLY A 285 -10.72 -9.80 15.34
CA GLY A 285 -9.74 -10.56 16.12
C GLY A 285 -10.24 -11.95 16.48
N VAL A 286 -10.85 -12.63 15.51
CA VAL A 286 -11.05 -14.08 15.60
C VAL A 286 -9.66 -14.72 15.68
N ALA A 287 -9.52 -15.63 16.64
CA ALA A 287 -8.29 -16.37 16.86
C ALA A 287 -7.94 -17.23 15.64
#